data_AF-K0JGA4-F1
#
_entry.id   AF-K0JGA4-F1
#
_cell.length_a   1.000
_cell.length_b   1.000
_cell.length_c   1.000
_cell.angle_alpha   90.00
_cell.angle_beta   90.00
_cell.angle_gamma   90.00
#
_symmetry.space_group_name_H-M   'P 1'
#
loop_
_entity.id
_entity.type
_entity.pdbx_description
1 polymer ?
#
loop_
_entity_poly.entity_id
_entity_poly.type
_entity_poly.pdbx_seq_one_letter_code
_entity_poly.pdbx_strand_id
1 'polypeptide(L)' 'MKLLKIFFISLIIASTVLAQANTTVYIGKTGKKYHRENCRTLRGNKYPISIQEAKERGYTACKVCKPPMN' A
#
# COMPACT_ATOMS: atom_id res chain seq x y z
N MET A 1 16.31 -30.17 -13.50
CA MET A 1 16.38 -28.73 -13.86
C MET A 1 15.05 -27.96 -13.81
N LYS A 2 13.88 -28.63 -13.89
CA LYS A 2 12.57 -27.95 -13.75
C LYS A 2 12.23 -27.59 -12.29
N LEU A 3 12.56 -28.45 -11.31
CA LEU A 3 12.35 -28.17 -9.88
C LEU A 3 13.14 -26.97 -9.35
N LEU A 4 14.41 -26.80 -9.75
CA LEU A 4 15.22 -25.66 -9.32
C LEU A 4 14.69 -24.32 -9.87
N LYS A 5 14.16 -24.32 -11.10
CA LYS A 5 13.49 -23.15 -11.70
C LYS A 5 12.18 -22.81 -11.00
N ILE A 6 11.39 -23.81 -10.60
CA ILE A 6 10.15 -23.60 -9.82
C ILE A 6 10.47 -22.97 -8.46
N PHE A 7 11.52 -23.46 -7.79
CA PHE A 7 11.97 -22.92 -6.51
C PHE A 7 12.48 -21.46 -6.62
N PHE A 8 13.20 -21.15 -7.69
CA PHE A 8 13.62 -19.77 -7.99
C PHE A 8 12.44 -18.85 -8.30
N ILE A 9 11.43 -19.33 -9.04
CA ILE A 9 10.22 -18.55 -9.33
C ILE A 9 9.42 -18.30 -8.05
N SER A 10 9.25 -19.29 -7.17
CA SER A 10 8.55 -19.10 -5.90
C SER A 10 9.26 -18.13 -4.95
N LEU A 11 10.60 -18.13 -4.95
CA LEU A 11 11.39 -17.22 -4.12
C LEU A 11 11.22 -15.76 -4.56
N ILE A 12 11.20 -15.49 -5.87
CA ILE A 12 11.01 -14.14 -6.42
C ILE A 12 9.61 -13.60 -6.07
N ILE A 13 8.57 -14.45 -6.13
CA ILE A 13 7.19 -14.04 -5.82
C ILE A 13 7.06 -13.60 -4.36
N ALA A 14 7.63 -14.34 -3.40
CA ALA A 14 7.58 -13.99 -1.99
C ALA A 14 8.20 -12.61 -1.69
N SER A 15 9.33 -12.31 -2.33
CA SER A 15 10.03 -11.02 -2.20
C SER A 15 9.17 -9.84 -2.65
N THR A 16 8.47 -9.99 -3.77
CA THR A 16 7.60 -8.93 -4.32
C THR A 16 6.40 -8.65 -3.43
N VAL A 17 5.82 -9.67 -2.79
CA VAL A 17 4.68 -9.52 -1.88
C VAL A 17 5.08 -8.76 -0.60
N LEU A 18 6.27 -9.05 -0.04
CA LEU A 18 6.79 -8.37 1.15
C LEU A 18 7.11 -6.89 0.90
N ALA A 19 7.70 -6.56 -0.26
CA ALA A 19 8.02 -5.18 -0.61
C ALA A 19 6.76 -4.32 -0.78
N GLN A 20 5.69 -4.92 -1.32
CA GLN A 20 4.46 -4.22 -1.65
C GLN A 20 3.66 -3.79 -0.40
N ALA A 21 3.59 -4.65 0.63
CA ALA A 21 2.93 -4.36 1.91
C ALA A 21 3.50 -3.13 2.64
N ASN A 22 4.77 -2.80 2.38
CA ASN A 22 5.49 -1.67 2.97
C ASN A 22 5.36 -0.37 2.16
N THR A 23 4.50 -0.32 1.13
CA THR A 23 4.29 0.91 0.37
C THR A 23 3.67 2.00 1.26
N THR A 24 4.33 3.15 1.35
CA THR A 24 3.83 4.31 2.09
C THR A 24 2.68 4.99 1.35
N VAL A 25 1.57 5.18 2.06
CA VAL A 25 0.42 6.01 1.68
C VAL A 25 0.16 7.04 2.79
N TYR A 26 -0.81 7.93 2.58
CA TYR A 26 -1.03 9.06 3.48
C TYR A 26 -2.46 9.12 3.98
N ILE A 27 -2.65 9.33 5.28
CA ILE A 27 -3.94 9.61 5.90
C ILE A 27 -4.02 11.06 6.36
N GLY A 28 -5.23 11.61 6.42
CA GLY A 28 -5.47 12.91 7.04
C GLY A 28 -5.66 12.80 8.55
N LYS A 29 -5.72 13.94 9.24
CA LYS A 29 -6.07 14.00 10.67
C LYS A 29 -7.43 13.35 10.96
N THR A 30 -8.35 13.42 10.00
CA THR A 30 -9.70 12.84 10.07
C THR A 30 -10.03 12.06 8.81
N GLY A 31 -11.08 11.23 8.90
CA GLY A 31 -11.56 10.41 7.81
C GLY A 31 -11.09 8.95 7.89
N LYS A 32 -11.65 8.14 6.98
CA LYS A 32 -11.39 6.69 6.89
C LYS A 32 -10.82 6.30 5.54
N LYS A 33 -10.07 7.22 4.92
CA LYS A 33 -9.45 7.00 3.61
C LYS A 33 -7.95 7.22 3.66
N TYR A 34 -7.22 6.38 2.93
CA TYR A 34 -5.81 6.61 2.63
C TYR A 34 -5.67 7.15 1.20
N HIS A 35 -4.60 7.90 0.96
CA HIS A 35 -4.41 8.75 -0.21
C HIS A 35 -2.97 8.65 -0.73
N ARG A 36 -2.75 9.15 -1.95
CA ARG A 36 -1.42 9.57 -2.41
C ARG A 36 -1.05 10.88 -1.72
N GLU A 37 0.24 11.15 -1.58
CA GLU A 37 0.76 12.37 -0.94
C GLU A 37 0.18 13.66 -1.55
N ASN A 38 0.02 13.70 -2.87
CA ASN A 38 -0.43 14.84 -3.64
C ASN A 38 -1.94 14.83 -3.95
N CYS A 39 -2.74 14.04 -3.22
CA CYS A 39 -4.18 14.00 -3.43
C CYS A 39 -4.82 15.37 -3.16
N ARG A 40 -5.53 15.95 -4.14
CA ARG A 40 -6.19 17.26 -4.03
C ARG A 40 -7.19 17.40 -2.87
N THR A 41 -7.71 16.28 -2.38
CA THR A 41 -8.68 16.24 -1.27
C THR A 41 -8.01 16.01 0.08
N LEU A 42 -6.74 15.61 0.10
CA LEU A 42 -5.96 15.47 1.33
C LEU A 42 -5.28 16.82 1.62
N ARG A 43 -6.03 17.70 2.27
CA ARG A 43 -5.59 19.06 2.60
C ARG A 43 -5.07 19.13 4.04
N GLY A 44 -4.11 20.03 4.27
CA GLY A 44 -3.50 20.22 5.59
C GLY A 44 -2.49 19.13 5.94
N ASN A 45 -2.43 18.77 7.22
CA ASN A 45 -1.48 17.77 7.72
C ASN A 45 -1.80 16.37 7.18
N LYS A 46 -0.74 15.66 6.80
CA LYS A 46 -0.76 14.32 6.23
C LYS A 46 0.16 13.45 7.06
N TYR A 47 -0.25 12.21 7.31
CA TYR A 47 0.53 11.28 8.10
C TYR A 47 0.85 10.05 7.23
N PRO A 48 2.14 9.72 7.04
CA PRO A 48 2.53 8.53 6.30
C PRO A 48 2.15 7.27 7.10
N ILE A 49 1.68 6.25 6.40
CA ILE A 49 1.29 4.94 6.94
C ILE A 49 1.50 3.87 5.86
N SER A 50 1.77 2.63 6.23
CA SER A 50 1.83 1.54 5.24
C SER A 50 0.43 1.17 4.72
N ILE A 51 0.34 0.61 3.51
CA ILE A 51 -0.93 0.09 2.99
C ILE A 51 -1.49 -1.00 3.91
N GLN A 52 -0.62 -1.88 4.43
CA GLN A 52 -1.02 -2.95 5.34
C GLN A 52 -1.67 -2.39 6.61
N GLU A 53 -0.99 -1.48 7.30
CA GLU A 53 -1.49 -0.88 8.54
C GLU A 53 -2.76 -0.05 8.30
N ALA A 54 -2.85 0.64 7.15
CA ALA A 54 -4.06 1.35 6.76
C ALA A 54 -5.26 0.38 6.62
N LYS A 55 -5.07 -0.79 5.99
CA LYS A 55 -6.11 -1.82 5.87
C LYS A 55 -6.47 -2.45 7.21
N GLU A 56 -5.48 -2.80 8.02
CA GLU A 56 -5.68 -3.36 9.37
C GLU A 56 -6.49 -2.42 10.26
N ARG A 57 -6.27 -1.10 10.12
CA ARG A 57 -7.04 -0.05 10.81
C ARG A 57 -8.40 0.28 10.16
N GLY A 58 -8.77 -0.40 9.07
CA GLY A 58 -10.05 -0.23 8.38
C GLY A 58 -10.15 1.00 7.48
N TYR A 59 -9.03 1.57 7.03
CA TYR A 59 -9.04 2.64 6.03
C TYR A 59 -9.32 2.08 4.63
N THR A 60 -10.02 2.87 3.83
CA THR A 60 -10.37 2.53 2.44
C THR A 60 -9.60 3.40 1.44
N ALA A 61 -9.38 2.91 0.22
CA ALA A 61 -8.70 3.70 -0.81
C ALA A 61 -9.51 4.97 -1.16
N CYS A 62 -8.80 6.09 -1.34
CA CYS A 62 -9.41 7.29 -1.89
C CYS A 62 -9.79 7.08 -3.36
N LYS A 63 -11.09 7.23 -3.68
CA LYS A 63 -11.61 7.11 -5.05
C LYS A 63 -11.11 8.22 -6.00
N VAL A 64 -10.65 9.36 -5.45
CA VAL A 64 -10.18 10.51 -6.24
C VAL A 64 -8.75 10.29 -6.74
N CYS A 65 -7.80 10.00 -5.86
CA CYS A 65 -6.40 9.81 -6.27
C CYS A 65 -6.02 8.36 -6.58
N LYS A 66 -6.93 7.39 -6.36
CA LYS A 66 -6.73 5.96 -6.64
C LYS A 66 -5.32 5.50 -6.20
N PRO A 67 -5.03 5.55 -4.89
CA PRO A 67 -3.73 5.12 -4.38
C PRO A 67 -3.51 3.62 -4.67
N PRO A 68 -2.25 3.14 -4.63
CA PRO A 68 -1.98 1.70 -4.71
C PRO A 68 -2.79 0.92 -3.67
N MET A 69 -3.29 -0.26 -4.03
CA MET A 69 -4.17 -1.07 -3.17
C MET A 69 -3.49 -2.31 -2.60
N ASN A 70 -2.27 -2.58 -3.04
CA ASN A 70 -1.46 -3.72 -2.68
C ASN A 70 -0.06 -3.19 -2.48
#